data_AF-A0AA35WD41-F1
#
_entry.id   AF-A0AA35WD41-F1
#
_cell.length_a   1.000
_cell.length_b   1.000
_cell.length_c   1.000
_cell.angle_alpha   90.00
_cell.angle_beta   90.00
_cell.angle_gamma   90.00
#
_symmetry.space_group_name_H-M   'P 1'
#
loop_
_entity.id
_entity.type
_entity.pdbx_description
1 polymer ?
#
loop_
_entity_poly.entity_id
_entity_poly.type
_entity_poly.pdbx_seq_one_letter_code
_entity_poly.pdbx_strand_id
1 'polypeptide(L)'
;MWRSIAAGCLLLCAAQFAWSLGEYSRTASYDDQIVVRCTDKLKGTIQLLQQNTDLWHVGQDTVDLRMARRTFARVQQYIPECRVLIDNVEEHIQQAEAEMFPARLQEEEVWAQSVLESVLNTKASLAECQAAIENWEKARFQEGTNAWFQEYHTYDAIVMWYQKEAEEHPNLVRYVRV
;
A
#
# COMPACT_ATOMS: atom_id res chain seq x y z
N MET A 1 -38.44 23.61 4.47
CA MET A 1 -37.13 24.00 3.92
C MET A 1 -35.91 23.40 4.65
N TRP A 2 -35.99 22.97 5.92
CA TRP A 2 -34.83 22.47 6.67
C TRP A 2 -34.42 21.01 6.38
N ARG A 3 -35.26 20.23 5.70
CA ARG A 3 -34.97 18.81 5.38
C ARG A 3 -34.01 18.60 4.20
N SER A 4 -33.87 19.59 3.31
CA SER A 4 -33.00 19.46 2.12
C SER A 4 -31.53 19.77 2.39
N ILE A 5 -31.22 20.54 3.44
CA ILE A 5 -29.83 20.93 3.80
C ILE A 5 -29.13 19.80 4.55
N ALA A 6 -29.82 19.11 5.46
CA ALA A 6 -29.28 17.98 6.21
C ALA A 6 -28.88 16.79 5.30
N ALA A 7 -29.68 16.52 4.25
CA ALA A 7 -29.38 15.45 3.29
C ALA A 7 -28.12 15.75 2.45
N GLY A 8 -27.91 17.01 2.06
CA GLY A 8 -26.71 17.41 1.31
C GLY A 8 -25.42 17.32 2.15
N CYS A 9 -25.51 17.62 3.45
CA CYS A 9 -24.39 17.54 4.38
C CYS A 9 -23.95 16.09 4.64
N LEU A 10 -24.91 15.19 4.81
CA LEU A 10 -24.67 13.75 4.97
C LEU A 10 -24.01 13.12 3.74
N LEU A 11 -24.45 13.51 2.53
CA LEU A 11 -23.87 13.05 1.27
C LEU A 11 -22.43 13.56 1.06
N LEU A 12 -22.12 14.79 1.49
CA LEU A 12 -20.77 15.35 1.40
C LEU A 12 -19.79 14.69 2.39
N CYS A 13 -20.22 14.43 3.63
CA CYS A 13 -19.42 13.66 4.57
C CYS A 13 -19.16 12.26 4.03
N ALA A 14 -20.22 11.53 3.63
CA ALA A 14 -20.08 10.17 3.10
C ALA A 14 -19.19 10.11 1.83
N ALA A 15 -19.26 11.12 0.96
CA ALA A 15 -18.39 11.22 -0.21
C ALA A 15 -16.92 11.51 0.15
N GLN A 16 -16.66 12.36 1.15
CA GLN A 16 -15.31 12.61 1.65
C GLN A 16 -14.72 11.36 2.34
N PHE A 17 -15.55 10.62 3.09
CA PHE A 17 -15.18 9.32 3.67
C PHE A 17 -14.86 8.26 2.61
N ALA A 18 -15.70 8.16 1.56
CA ALA A 18 -15.46 7.22 0.46
C ALA A 18 -14.18 7.55 -0.33
N TRP A 19 -13.73 8.80 -0.31
CA TRP A 19 -12.48 9.22 -0.95
C TRP A 19 -11.24 8.97 -0.08
N SER A 20 -11.35 9.07 1.25
CA SER A 20 -10.25 8.71 2.15
C SER A 20 -10.05 7.19 2.22
N LEU A 21 -11.10 6.41 2.00
CA LEU A 21 -11.07 4.96 1.82
C LEU A 21 -10.74 4.56 0.38
N GLY A 22 -9.92 5.34 -0.33
CA GLY A 22 -9.50 5.03 -1.70
C GLY A 22 -9.06 3.58 -1.79
N GLU A 23 -9.95 2.74 -2.33
CA GLU A 23 -9.84 1.30 -2.27
C GLU A 23 -8.54 0.93 -2.96
N TYR A 24 -7.59 0.36 -2.21
CA TYR A 24 -6.36 -0.10 -2.81
C TYR A 24 -6.73 -1.08 -3.93
N SER A 25 -6.45 -0.68 -5.16
CA SER A 25 -6.68 -1.50 -6.34
C SER A 25 -5.37 -1.58 -7.10
N ARG A 26 -4.79 -2.78 -7.10
CA ARG A 26 -3.57 -3.06 -7.85
C ARG A 26 -3.87 -3.03 -9.35
N THR A 27 -3.08 -2.28 -10.09
CA THR A 27 -3.23 -2.14 -11.55
C THR A 27 -2.39 -3.15 -12.35
N ALA A 28 -1.47 -3.86 -11.70
CA ALA A 28 -0.54 -4.79 -12.33
C ALA A 28 -0.73 -6.23 -11.82
N SER A 29 -0.88 -7.18 -12.76
CA SER A 29 -0.85 -8.61 -12.46
C SER A 29 0.53 -9.19 -12.71
N TYR A 30 0.94 -10.13 -11.87
CA TYR A 30 2.16 -10.90 -12.00
C TYR A 30 1.86 -12.38 -12.28
N ASP A 31 0.70 -12.64 -12.88
CA ASP A 31 0.34 -13.97 -13.36
C ASP A 31 1.45 -14.54 -14.25
N ASP A 32 1.81 -15.81 -14.03
CA ASP A 32 2.88 -16.53 -14.73
C ASP A 32 4.30 -15.95 -14.52
N GLN A 33 4.50 -15.02 -13.59
CA GLN A 33 5.84 -14.52 -13.23
C GLN A 33 6.50 -15.41 -12.18
N ILE A 34 7.79 -15.65 -12.38
CA ILE A 34 8.67 -16.40 -11.46
C ILE A 34 9.90 -15.56 -11.12
N VAL A 35 10.56 -15.89 -10.01
CA VAL A 35 11.90 -15.39 -9.70
C VAL A 35 12.89 -16.53 -9.79
N VAL A 36 13.97 -16.31 -10.52
CA VAL A 36 15.06 -17.28 -10.70
C VAL A 36 16.37 -16.70 -10.22
N ARG A 37 17.17 -17.53 -9.57
CA ARG A 37 18.55 -17.23 -9.20
C ARG A 37 19.49 -17.90 -10.17
N CYS A 38 20.38 -17.13 -10.76
CA CYS A 38 21.38 -17.62 -11.69
C CYS A 38 22.79 -17.24 -11.22
N THR A 39 23.81 -17.91 -11.73
CA THR A 39 25.21 -17.59 -11.44
C THR A 39 25.69 -16.35 -12.19
N ASP A 40 26.74 -15.70 -11.68
CA ASP A 40 27.29 -14.45 -12.18
C ASP A 40 27.91 -14.51 -13.58
N LYS A 41 28.08 -15.72 -14.14
CA LYS A 41 28.46 -15.94 -15.55
C LYS A 41 27.53 -15.22 -16.54
N LEU A 42 26.35 -14.80 -16.06
CA LEU A 42 25.34 -14.07 -16.81
C LEU A 42 25.41 -12.56 -16.67
N LYS A 43 26.32 -12.00 -15.87
CA LYS A 43 26.45 -10.54 -15.71
C LYS A 43 26.58 -9.82 -17.06
N GLY A 44 27.28 -10.41 -18.03
CA GLY A 44 27.37 -9.89 -19.40
C GLY A 44 26.12 -10.13 -20.27
N THR A 45 25.36 -11.21 -20.00
CA THR A 45 24.17 -11.61 -20.77
C THR A 45 22.89 -10.95 -20.29
N ILE A 46 22.87 -10.40 -19.07
CA ILE A 46 21.71 -9.71 -18.49
C ILE A 46 21.26 -8.52 -19.33
N GLN A 47 22.18 -7.80 -19.99
CA GLN A 47 21.82 -6.74 -20.94
C GLN A 47 20.94 -7.25 -22.10
N LEU A 48 21.09 -8.51 -22.50
CA LEU A 48 20.28 -9.13 -23.57
C LEU A 48 18.88 -9.55 -23.08
N LEU A 49 18.69 -9.69 -21.76
CA LEU A 49 17.42 -10.10 -21.15
C LEU A 49 16.52 -8.92 -20.75
N GLN A 50 17.01 -7.68 -20.89
CA GLN A 50 16.33 -6.48 -20.37
C GLN A 50 14.92 -6.23 -20.90
N GLN A 51 14.53 -6.79 -22.05
CA GLN A 51 13.24 -6.46 -22.64
C GLN A 51 12.03 -7.02 -21.89
N ASN A 52 12.17 -8.02 -21.02
CA ASN A 52 11.06 -8.60 -20.23
C ASN A 52 11.56 -9.28 -18.95
N THR A 53 12.59 -8.73 -18.33
CA THR A 53 13.19 -9.30 -17.11
C THR A 53 13.53 -8.19 -16.15
N ASP A 54 13.03 -8.31 -14.92
CA ASP A 54 13.32 -7.37 -13.85
C ASP A 54 14.44 -7.93 -12.98
N LEU A 55 15.49 -7.13 -12.80
CA LEU A 55 16.62 -7.46 -11.96
C LEU A 55 16.28 -7.17 -10.49
N TRP A 56 16.15 -8.21 -9.68
CA TRP A 56 15.76 -8.08 -8.26
C TRP A 56 16.97 -7.98 -7.33
N HIS A 57 18.03 -8.74 -7.61
CA HIS A 57 19.22 -8.77 -6.76
C HIS A 57 20.49 -9.03 -7.58
N VAL A 58 21.58 -8.34 -7.22
CA VAL A 58 22.93 -8.61 -7.73
C VAL A 58 23.84 -8.92 -6.55
N GLY A 59 24.18 -10.19 -6.41
CA GLY A 59 25.14 -10.68 -5.43
C GLY A 59 26.55 -10.77 -5.99
N GLN A 60 27.48 -11.23 -5.14
CA GLN A 60 28.86 -11.49 -5.56
C GLN A 60 28.90 -12.50 -6.71
N ASP A 61 28.25 -13.66 -6.54
CA ASP A 61 28.30 -14.77 -7.50
C ASP A 61 26.93 -15.14 -8.09
N THR A 62 25.88 -14.39 -7.76
CA THR A 62 24.52 -14.71 -8.18
C THR A 62 23.73 -13.49 -8.59
N VAL A 63 22.71 -13.69 -9.42
CA VAL A 63 21.74 -12.68 -9.80
C VAL A 63 20.32 -13.26 -9.69
N ASP A 64 19.40 -12.49 -9.10
CA ASP A 64 17.98 -12.85 -9.06
C ASP A 64 17.19 -12.03 -10.08
N LEU A 65 16.42 -12.73 -10.90
CA LEU A 65 15.69 -12.19 -12.04
C LEU A 65 14.22 -12.57 -11.92
N ARG A 66 13.30 -11.60 -12.03
CA ARG A 66 11.88 -11.87 -12.25
C ARG A 66 11.57 -11.88 -13.73
N MET A 67 10.92 -12.93 -14.21
CA MET A 67 10.51 -13.06 -15.60
C MET A 67 9.28 -13.95 -15.74
N ALA A 68 8.63 -13.89 -16.90
CA ALA A 68 7.57 -14.83 -17.24
C ALA A 68 8.12 -16.27 -17.33
N ARG A 69 7.36 -17.25 -16.83
CA ARG A 69 7.71 -18.68 -16.87
C ARG A 69 8.01 -19.17 -18.28
N ARG A 70 7.26 -18.67 -19.27
CA ARG A 70 7.49 -18.96 -20.70
C ARG A 70 8.84 -18.44 -21.19
N THR A 71 9.26 -17.27 -20.72
CA THR A 71 10.59 -16.71 -21.02
C THR A 71 11.65 -17.59 -20.40
N PHE A 72 11.49 -17.98 -19.13
CA PHE A 72 12.40 -18.88 -18.44
C PHE A 72 12.60 -20.20 -19.18
N ALA A 73 11.52 -20.86 -19.60
CA ALA A 73 11.59 -22.12 -20.34
C ALA A 73 12.41 -22.03 -21.65
N ARG A 74 12.42 -20.85 -22.30
CA ARG A 74 13.23 -20.60 -23.51
C ARG A 74 14.70 -20.37 -23.17
N VAL A 75 14.98 -19.58 -22.12
CA VAL A 75 16.35 -19.19 -21.78
C VAL A 75 17.09 -20.24 -20.98
N GLN A 76 16.39 -21.13 -20.27
CA GLN A 76 16.98 -22.19 -19.44
C GLN A 76 17.86 -23.14 -20.27
N GLN A 77 17.59 -23.31 -21.57
CA GLN A 77 18.43 -24.09 -22.49
C GLN A 77 19.82 -23.48 -22.68
N TYR A 78 19.91 -22.15 -22.64
CA TYR A 78 21.14 -21.39 -22.79
C TYR A 78 21.79 -21.07 -21.45
N ILE A 79 21.02 -21.23 -20.37
CA ILE A 79 21.37 -20.84 -19.02
C ILE A 79 20.94 -21.93 -18.03
N PRO A 80 21.64 -23.08 -18.01
CA PRO A 80 21.28 -24.19 -17.13
C PRO A 80 21.60 -23.91 -15.66
N GLU A 81 22.42 -22.89 -15.37
CA GLU A 81 22.87 -22.53 -14.01
C GLU A 81 21.85 -21.66 -13.25
N CYS A 82 20.58 -21.62 -13.70
CA CYS A 82 19.49 -20.95 -13.00
C CYS A 82 18.62 -21.95 -12.22
N ARG A 83 18.18 -21.55 -11.03
CA ARG A 83 17.17 -22.26 -10.24
C ARG A 83 16.00 -21.34 -9.91
N VAL A 84 14.79 -21.90 -9.84
CA VAL A 84 13.60 -21.15 -9.41
C VAL A 84 13.69 -20.89 -7.90
N LEU A 85 13.53 -19.62 -7.50
CA LEU A 85 13.39 -19.20 -6.10
C LEU A 85 11.93 -19.03 -5.70
N ILE A 86 11.15 -18.39 -6.58
CA ILE A 86 9.72 -18.13 -6.41
C ILE A 86 9.05 -18.60 -7.68
N ASP A 87 8.12 -19.55 -7.56
CA ASP A 87 7.39 -20.14 -8.68
C ASP A 87 6.09 -19.39 -9.00
N ASN A 88 5.56 -18.61 -8.07
CA ASN A 88 4.38 -17.79 -8.27
C ASN A 88 4.49 -16.44 -7.56
N VAL A 89 4.95 -15.41 -8.28
CA VAL A 89 5.09 -14.06 -7.71
C VAL A 89 3.74 -13.48 -7.29
N GLU A 90 2.68 -13.79 -8.05
CA GLU A 90 1.33 -13.32 -7.78
C GLU A 90 0.82 -13.79 -6.41
N GLU A 91 1.08 -15.04 -6.04
CA GLU A 91 0.68 -15.60 -4.75
C GLU A 91 1.38 -14.89 -3.58
N HIS A 92 2.67 -14.60 -3.70
CA HIS A 92 3.38 -13.84 -2.67
C HIS A 92 2.87 -12.40 -2.54
N ILE A 93 2.48 -11.77 -3.65
CA ILE A 93 1.88 -10.44 -3.62
C ILE A 93 0.51 -10.49 -2.97
N GLN A 94 -0.34 -11.45 -3.34
CA GLN A 94 -1.65 -11.62 -2.71
C GLN A 94 -1.55 -11.92 -1.22
N GLN A 95 -0.57 -12.71 -0.80
CA GLN A 95 -0.30 -12.95 0.62
C GLN A 95 0.10 -11.65 1.32
N ALA A 96 1.04 -10.88 0.73
CA ALA A 96 1.43 -9.59 1.29
C ALA A 96 0.23 -8.62 1.35
N GLU A 97 -0.59 -8.54 0.30
CA GLU A 97 -1.84 -7.75 0.29
C GLU A 97 -2.81 -8.22 1.39
N ALA A 98 -2.98 -9.53 1.56
CA ALA A 98 -3.80 -10.11 2.62
C ALA A 98 -3.20 -9.96 4.03
N GLU A 99 -1.92 -9.64 4.18
CA GLU A 99 -1.33 -9.26 5.47
C GLU A 99 -1.44 -7.74 5.69
N MET A 100 -1.39 -6.95 4.61
CA MET A 100 -1.43 -5.49 4.62
C MET A 100 -2.82 -4.91 4.86
N PHE A 101 -3.85 -5.54 4.30
CA PHE A 101 -5.14 -4.89 4.12
C PHE A 101 -6.29 -5.40 5.01
N PRO A 102 -6.49 -6.69 5.34
CA PRO A 102 -7.75 -7.11 5.98
C PRO A 102 -7.90 -6.69 7.44
N ALA A 103 -6.85 -6.63 8.27
CA ALA A 103 -6.99 -6.12 9.64
C ALA A 103 -7.37 -4.62 9.65
N ARG A 104 -6.70 -3.85 8.79
CA ARG A 104 -6.86 -2.40 8.74
C ARG A 104 -8.10 -1.97 7.97
N LEU A 105 -8.43 -2.60 6.84
CA LEU A 105 -9.67 -2.32 6.10
C LEU A 105 -10.89 -2.68 6.94
N GLN A 106 -10.85 -3.78 7.70
CA GLN A 106 -11.96 -4.17 8.56
C GLN A 106 -12.12 -3.22 9.76
N GLU A 107 -11.03 -2.76 10.37
CA GLU A 107 -11.07 -1.70 11.39
C GLU A 107 -11.55 -0.36 10.83
N GLU A 108 -11.10 0.01 9.63
CA GLU A 108 -11.53 1.22 8.91
C GLU A 108 -13.02 1.13 8.52
N GLU A 109 -13.52 -0.02 8.07
CA GLU A 109 -14.94 -0.26 7.76
C GLU A 109 -15.82 -0.22 9.01
N VAL A 110 -15.44 -0.92 10.08
CA VAL A 110 -16.18 -0.95 11.34
C VAL A 110 -16.24 0.45 11.95
N TRP A 111 -15.14 1.19 11.91
CA TRP A 111 -15.11 2.57 12.37
C TRP A 111 -15.95 3.48 11.47
N ALA A 112 -15.80 3.40 10.15
CA ALA A 112 -16.57 4.21 9.20
C ALA A 112 -18.08 4.01 9.41
N GLN A 113 -18.52 2.76 9.65
CA GLN A 113 -19.90 2.46 10.04
C GLN A 113 -20.28 3.13 11.36
N SER A 114 -19.43 3.05 12.41
CA SER A 114 -19.71 3.69 13.70
C SER A 114 -19.82 5.22 13.61
N VAL A 115 -19.02 5.87 12.76
CA VAL A 115 -19.10 7.32 12.55
C VAL A 115 -20.33 7.67 11.72
N LEU A 116 -20.62 6.91 10.67
CA LEU A 116 -21.82 7.10 9.88
C LEU A 116 -23.07 6.99 10.77
N GLU A 117 -23.12 5.99 11.66
CA GLU A 117 -24.17 5.83 12.65
C GLU A 117 -24.22 7.01 13.63
N SER A 118 -23.09 7.44 14.16
CA SER A 118 -23.01 8.60 15.08
C SER A 118 -23.54 9.87 14.40
N VAL A 119 -23.12 10.15 13.18
CA VAL A 119 -23.53 11.32 12.39
C VAL A 119 -25.02 11.25 12.04
N LEU A 120 -25.51 10.09 11.59
CA LEU A 120 -26.92 9.86 11.28
C LEU A 120 -27.82 10.00 12.52
N ASN A 121 -27.35 9.57 13.69
CA ASN A 121 -28.12 9.58 14.92
C ASN A 121 -28.12 10.94 15.64
N THR A 122 -27.06 11.74 15.49
CA THR A 122 -26.91 13.02 16.23
C THR A 122 -27.44 14.24 15.49
N LYS A 123 -27.83 14.13 14.22
CA LYS A 123 -28.00 15.30 13.33
C LYS A 123 -26.78 16.22 13.40
N ALA A 124 -25.58 15.63 13.50
CA ALA A 124 -24.33 16.36 13.60
C ALA A 124 -24.21 17.37 12.45
N SER A 125 -23.73 18.55 12.79
CA SER A 125 -23.31 19.57 11.83
C SER A 125 -22.07 19.10 11.06
N LEU A 126 -21.82 19.71 9.89
CA LEU A 126 -20.62 19.45 9.08
C LEU A 126 -19.33 19.57 9.92
N ALA A 127 -19.27 20.57 10.79
CA ALA A 127 -18.12 20.85 11.64
C ALA A 127 -17.86 19.72 12.66
N GLU A 128 -18.92 19.13 13.21
CA GLU A 128 -18.79 18.01 14.15
C GLU A 128 -18.32 16.73 13.43
N CYS A 129 -18.76 16.53 12.18
CA CYS A 129 -18.27 15.42 11.35
C CYS A 129 -16.79 15.59 11.02
N GLN A 130 -16.38 16.79 10.61
CA GLN A 130 -14.99 17.10 10.28
C GLN A 130 -14.07 16.94 11.50
N ALA A 131 -14.49 17.43 12.67
CA ALA A 131 -13.73 17.24 13.90
C ALA A 131 -13.61 15.77 14.33
N ALA A 132 -14.64 14.95 14.09
CA ALA A 132 -14.59 13.51 14.36
C ALA A 132 -13.60 12.78 13.44
N ILE A 133 -13.53 13.17 12.16
CA ILE A 133 -12.53 12.67 11.21
C ILE A 133 -11.12 13.03 11.68
N GLU A 134 -10.87 14.32 11.93
CA GLU A 134 -9.55 14.81 12.34
C GLU A 134 -9.07 14.17 13.66
N ASN A 135 -9.97 13.97 14.62
CA ASN A 135 -9.63 13.33 15.89
C ASN A 135 -9.30 11.85 15.74
N TRP A 136 -9.98 11.14 14.84
CA TRP A 136 -9.65 9.74 14.55
C TRP A 136 -8.32 9.61 13.83
N GLU A 137 -8.07 10.46 12.83
CA GLU A 137 -6.76 10.51 12.16
C GLU A 137 -5.67 10.74 13.22
N LYS A 138 -5.84 11.71 14.12
CA LYS A 138 -4.89 11.95 15.22
C LYS A 138 -4.70 10.75 16.15
N ALA A 139 -5.79 10.07 16.53
CA ALA A 139 -5.77 8.90 17.42
C ALA A 139 -5.07 7.68 16.77
N ARG A 140 -5.33 7.43 15.48
CA ARG A 140 -4.64 6.43 14.65
C ARG A 140 -3.12 6.61 14.68
N PHE A 141 -2.65 7.85 14.71
CA PHE A 141 -1.22 8.17 14.77
C PHE A 141 -0.66 8.21 16.20
N GLN A 142 -1.45 8.03 17.26
CA GLN A 142 -0.99 8.06 18.66
C GLN A 142 -0.84 6.67 19.30
N GLU A 143 -1.32 5.59 18.66
CA GLU A 143 -1.00 4.24 19.10
C GLU A 143 0.50 3.96 18.89
N GLY A 144 1.22 3.96 20.03
CA GLY A 144 2.68 4.10 20.10
C GLY A 144 3.48 3.22 19.14
N THR A 145 4.18 3.90 18.23
CA THR A 145 5.59 3.76 17.80
C THR A 145 6.24 2.38 17.63
N ASN A 146 5.56 1.25 17.74
CA ASN A 146 6.13 -0.08 17.46
C ASN A 146 5.29 -0.85 16.45
N ALA A 147 3.96 -0.87 16.61
CA ALA A 147 3.08 -1.55 15.65
C ALA A 147 3.07 -0.82 14.29
N TRP A 148 3.02 0.52 14.31
CA TRP A 148 3.10 1.34 13.09
C TRP A 148 4.32 0.99 12.22
N PHE A 149 5.51 0.83 12.81
CA PHE A 149 6.72 0.52 12.02
C PHE A 149 6.86 -0.95 11.61
N GLN A 150 5.95 -1.83 12.05
CA GLN A 150 5.91 -3.23 11.66
C GLN A 150 4.92 -3.50 10.52
N GLU A 151 4.16 -2.49 10.12
CA GLU A 151 3.10 -2.59 9.12
C GLU A 151 3.42 -1.77 7.87
N TYR A 152 2.80 -2.15 6.77
CA TYR A 152 2.83 -1.35 5.55
C TYR A 152 1.82 -0.20 5.64
N HIS A 153 2.10 0.88 4.91
CA HIS A 153 1.25 2.08 4.89
C HIS A 153 1.04 2.59 3.48
N THR A 154 -0.11 3.23 3.26
CA THR A 154 -0.37 3.97 2.02
C THR A 154 0.50 5.22 1.97
N TYR A 155 0.69 5.77 0.78
CA TYR A 155 1.44 7.01 0.59
C TYR A 155 0.85 8.16 1.41
N ASP A 156 -0.47 8.33 1.38
CA ASP A 156 -1.15 9.41 2.10
C ASP A 156 -0.99 9.28 3.63
N ALA A 157 -1.08 8.05 4.16
CA ALA A 157 -0.83 7.78 5.57
C ALA A 157 0.60 8.14 6.00
N ILE A 158 1.59 7.86 5.15
CA ILE A 158 3.00 8.24 5.39
C ILE A 158 3.17 9.76 5.35
N VAL A 159 2.54 10.45 4.39
CA VAL A 159 2.60 11.91 4.29
C VAL A 159 2.00 12.57 5.52
N MET A 160 0.82 12.12 5.96
CA MET A 160 0.17 12.62 7.17
C MET A 160 1.03 12.39 8.41
N TRP A 161 1.66 11.21 8.52
CA TRP A 161 2.59 10.93 9.61
C TRP A 161 3.75 11.94 9.65
N TYR A 162 4.40 12.21 8.52
CA TYR A 162 5.48 13.19 8.47
C TYR A 162 5.05 14.63 8.79
N GLN A 163 3.84 15.03 8.35
CA GLN A 163 3.29 16.34 8.68
C GLN A 163 3.08 16.46 10.20
N LYS A 164 2.49 15.43 10.81
CA LYS A 164 2.25 15.37 12.24
C LYS A 164 3.55 15.42 13.05
N GLU A 165 4.57 14.65 12.67
CA GLU A 165 5.89 14.68 13.32
C GLU A 165 6.51 16.09 13.28
N ALA A 166 6.33 16.83 12.19
CA ALA A 166 6.79 18.22 12.09
C ALA A 166 5.97 19.19 12.96
N GLU A 167 4.68 18.95 13.15
CA GLU A 167 3.81 19.74 14.02
C GLU A 167 4.10 19.50 15.50
N GLU A 168 4.33 18.25 15.90
CA GLU A 168 4.63 17.87 17.29
C GLU A 168 6.07 18.22 17.71
N HIS A 169 6.98 18.24 16.73
CA HIS A 169 8.41 18.53 16.96
C HIS A 169 8.96 19.65 16.07
N PRO A 170 8.40 20.88 16.11
CA PRO A 170 8.69 21.95 15.14
C PRO A 170 10.11 22.50 15.22
N ASN A 171 10.81 22.28 16.33
CA ASN A 171 12.20 22.68 16.51
C ASN A 171 13.21 21.61 16.05
N LEU A 172 12.74 20.40 15.72
CA LEU A 172 13.59 19.25 15.36
C LEU A 172 13.31 18.74 13.94
N VAL A 173 12.04 18.75 13.52
CA VAL A 173 11.58 18.17 12.26
C VAL A 173 10.83 19.23 11.46
N ARG A 174 11.02 19.20 10.13
CA ARG A 174 10.27 20.04 9.19
C ARG A 174 9.82 19.19 8.00
N TYR A 175 8.53 19.22 7.70
CA TYR A 175 8.00 18.63 6.48
C TYR A 175 8.33 19.51 5.27
N VAL A 176 8.96 18.93 4.24
CA VAL A 176 9.30 19.60 2.98
C VAL A 176 8.76 18.77 1.83
N ARG A 177 7.92 19.37 0.99
CA ARG A 177 7.43 18.75 -0.24
C ARG A 177 8.39 19.06 -1.38
N VAL A 178 8.89 18.01 -2.04
CA VAL A 178 9.76 18.10 -3.23
C VAL A 178 8.93 18.15 -4.50
#